data_AF-A0A0F3N790-F1
#
_entry.id   AF-A0A0F3N790-F1
#
_cell.length_a   1.000
_cell.length_b   1.000
_cell.length_c   1.000
_cell.angle_alpha   90.00
_cell.angle_beta   90.00
_cell.angle_gamma   90.00
#
_symmetry.space_group_name_H-M   'P 1'
#
loop_
_entity.id
_entity.type
_entity.pdbx_description
1 polymer ?
#
loop_
_entity_poly.entity_id
_entity_poly.type
_entity_poly.pdbx_seq_one_letter_code
_entity_poly.pdbx_strand_id
1 'polypeptide(L)'
;MMQHIHMQDMIKLWEKFLTEFKHIIILDKEKGYIYLRSFLWYTDTKLSKHKQPELVEVLDTHLLPQDKDTIMKTIADTYRDKGKVQGIEIGKAEGEHKQ
;
A
#
# COMPACT_ATOMS: atom_id res chain seq x y z
N MET A 1 -8.30 6.14 -15.90
CA MET A 1 -8.73 4.82 -16.40
C MET A 1 -8.03 3.74 -15.55
N MET A 2 -8.68 3.30 -14.47
CA MET A 2 -8.19 2.27 -13.53
C MET A 2 -9.34 1.39 -13.01
N GLN A 3 -10.52 1.48 -13.64
CA GLN A 3 -11.75 0.83 -13.15
C GLN A 3 -11.87 -0.66 -13.52
N HIS A 4 -10.98 -1.19 -14.36
CA HIS A 4 -11.08 -2.54 -14.93
C HIS A 4 -9.81 -3.38 -14.83
N ILE A 5 -8.91 -3.07 -13.89
CA ILE A 5 -7.80 -3.99 -13.60
C ILE A 5 -8.38 -5.11 -12.73
N HIS A 6 -8.52 -6.32 -13.29
CA HIS A 6 -8.96 -7.48 -12.51
C HIS A 6 -7.91 -7.78 -11.43
N MET A 7 -8.32 -8.31 -10.27
CA MET A 7 -7.37 -8.60 -9.17
C MET A 7 -6.20 -9.51 -9.58
N GLN A 8 -6.39 -10.41 -10.55
CA GLN A 8 -5.29 -11.23 -11.11
C GLN A 8 -4.26 -10.41 -11.89
N ASP A 9 -4.65 -9.25 -12.42
CA ASP A 9 -3.75 -8.34 -13.11
C ASP A 9 -2.92 -7.51 -12.14
N MET A 10 -3.37 -7.31 -10.89
CA MET A 10 -2.63 -6.49 -9.92
C MET A 10 -1.28 -7.10 -9.53
N ILE A 11 -1.24 -8.40 -9.25
CA ILE A 11 0.02 -9.08 -8.89
C ILE A 11 0.96 -9.13 -10.11
N LYS A 12 0.41 -9.43 -11.29
CA LYS A 12 1.18 -9.37 -12.55
C LYS A 12 1.70 -7.96 -12.83
N LEU A 13 0.93 -6.93 -12.49
CA LEU A 13 1.34 -5.54 -12.63
C LEU A 13 2.48 -5.21 -11.67
N TRP A 14 2.46 -5.70 -10.43
CA TRP A 14 3.59 -5.62 -9.52
C TRP A 14 4.84 -6.30 -10.09
N GLU A 15 4.71 -7.54 -10.53
CA GLU A 15 5.81 -8.32 -11.10
C GLU A 15 6.45 -7.58 -12.29
N LYS A 16 5.62 -7.10 -13.21
CA LYS A 16 6.06 -6.32 -14.38
C LYS A 16 6.69 -5.00 -13.96
N PHE A 17 6.07 -4.28 -13.02
CA PHE A 17 6.56 -2.99 -12.55
C PHE A 17 7.95 -3.13 -11.91
N LEU A 18 8.11 -4.09 -11.01
CA LEU A 18 9.35 -4.33 -10.28
C LEU A 18 10.47 -4.83 -11.21
N THR A 19 10.12 -5.58 -12.25
CA THR A 19 11.07 -6.10 -13.23
C THR A 19 11.51 -5.04 -14.24
N GLU A 20 10.58 -4.32 -14.86
CA GLU A 20 10.84 -3.45 -16.01
C GLU A 20 11.23 -2.02 -15.59
N PHE A 21 10.78 -1.54 -14.43
CA PHE A 21 10.92 -0.14 -14.01
C PHE A 21 11.93 0.06 -12.87
N LYS A 22 13.01 -0.72 -12.84
CA LYS A 22 14.05 -0.66 -11.78
C LYS A 22 14.60 0.76 -11.53
N HIS A 23 14.79 1.53 -12.60
CA HIS A 23 15.25 2.92 -12.51
C HIS A 23 14.26 3.84 -11.78
N ILE A 24 12.95 3.61 -11.96
CA ILE A 24 11.90 4.34 -11.25
C ILE A 24 11.89 3.97 -9.78
N ILE A 25 12.16 2.72 -9.42
CA ILE A 25 12.22 2.25 -8.02
C ILE A 25 13.36 2.94 -7.28
N ILE A 26 14.53 3.08 -7.92
CA ILE A 26 15.68 3.80 -7.35
C ILE A 26 15.32 5.26 -7.10
N LEU A 27 14.70 5.92 -8.08
CA LEU A 27 14.27 7.31 -7.94
C LEU A 27 13.20 7.47 -6.86
N ASP A 28 12.23 6.56 -6.79
CA ASP A 28 11.20 6.59 -5.75
C ASP A 28 11.81 6.39 -4.36
N LYS A 29 12.80 5.52 -4.22
CA LYS A 29 13.56 5.33 -2.98
C LYS A 29 14.23 6.63 -2.52
N GLU A 30 14.88 7.38 -3.41
CA GLU A 30 15.44 8.70 -3.09
C GLU A 30 14.37 9.71 -2.63
N LYS A 31 13.13 9.53 -3.07
CA LYS A 31 11.96 10.33 -2.65
C LYS A 31 11.23 9.75 -1.44
N GLY A 32 11.75 8.69 -0.82
CA GLY A 32 11.14 8.05 0.33
C GLY A 32 9.96 7.14 -0.01
N TYR A 33 10.02 6.46 -1.15
CA TYR A 33 9.06 5.43 -1.59
C TYR A 33 7.61 5.91 -1.73
N ILE A 34 7.39 7.17 -2.14
CA ILE A 34 6.05 7.77 -2.23
C ILE A 34 5.16 6.96 -3.17
N TYR A 35 5.68 6.55 -4.33
CA TYR A 35 4.90 5.85 -5.35
C TYR A 35 4.69 4.39 -4.99
N LEU A 36 5.73 3.67 -4.54
CA LEU A 36 5.59 2.27 -4.09
C LEU A 36 4.62 2.16 -2.92
N ARG A 37 4.67 3.08 -1.93
CA ARG A 37 3.72 3.09 -0.81
C ARG A 37 2.29 3.33 -1.29
N SER A 38 2.10 4.28 -2.20
CA SER A 38 0.77 4.59 -2.76
C SER A 38 0.20 3.42 -3.56
N PHE A 39 1.05 2.77 -4.36
CA PHE A 39 0.65 1.61 -5.15
C PHE A 39 0.34 0.40 -4.26
N LEU A 40 1.10 0.20 -3.18
CA LEU A 40 0.86 -0.88 -2.21
C LEU A 40 -0.41 -0.64 -1.42
N TRP A 41 -0.65 0.59 -0.96
CA TRP A 41 -1.92 0.95 -0.33
C TRP A 41 -3.11 0.71 -1.26
N TYR A 42 -3.02 1.15 -2.52
CA TYR A 42 -4.07 0.90 -3.50
C TYR A 42 -4.31 -0.60 -3.71
N THR A 43 -3.22 -1.38 -3.83
CA THR A 43 -3.29 -2.83 -4.00
C THR A 43 -3.95 -3.50 -2.80
N ASP A 44 -3.56 -3.12 -1.57
CA ASP A 44 -4.11 -3.67 -0.33
C ASP A 44 -5.62 -3.42 -0.20
N THR A 45 -6.13 -2.26 -0.64
CA THR A 45 -7.58 -1.98 -0.65
C THR A 45 -8.38 -2.80 -1.66
N LYS A 46 -7.72 -3.42 -2.63
CA LYS A 46 -8.36 -4.16 -3.74
C LYS A 46 -8.07 -5.66 -3.71
N LEU A 47 -6.97 -6.06 -3.09
CA LEU A 47 -6.51 -7.44 -3.07
C LEU A 47 -7.22 -8.21 -1.96
N SER A 48 -7.70 -9.41 -2.28
CA SER A 48 -8.28 -10.32 -1.29
C SER A 48 -7.21 -10.84 -0.34
N LYS A 49 -7.60 -11.14 0.90
CA LYS A 49 -6.71 -11.73 1.91
C LYS A 49 -5.98 -12.99 1.43
N HIS A 50 -6.63 -13.82 0.62
CA HIS A 50 -6.03 -15.06 0.10
C HIS A 50 -4.92 -14.83 -0.94
N LYS A 51 -4.85 -13.64 -1.57
CA LYS A 51 -3.80 -13.27 -2.52
C LYS A 51 -2.66 -12.45 -1.90
N GLN A 52 -2.79 -12.07 -0.63
CA GLN A 52 -1.74 -11.33 0.09
C GLN A 52 -0.40 -12.10 0.14
N PRO A 53 -0.36 -13.43 0.36
CA PRO A 53 0.91 -14.17 0.33
C PRO A 53 1.61 -14.08 -1.03
N GLU A 54 0.86 -14.16 -2.13
CA GLU A 54 1.38 -14.07 -3.50
C GLU A 54 1.98 -12.68 -3.79
N LEU A 55 1.37 -11.61 -3.26
CA LEU A 55 1.97 -10.27 -3.34
C LEU A 55 3.27 -10.16 -2.53
N VAL A 56 3.32 -10.74 -1.32
CA VAL A 56 4.51 -10.73 -0.49
C VAL A 56 5.67 -11.45 -1.18
N GLU A 57 5.41 -12.59 -1.81
CA GLU A 57 6.42 -13.34 -2.58
C GLU A 57 7.00 -12.52 -3.73
N VAL A 58 6.17 -11.79 -4.47
CA VAL A 58 6.62 -10.86 -5.52
C VAL A 58 7.51 -9.76 -4.93
N LEU A 59 7.09 -9.13 -3.83
CA LEU A 59 7.89 -8.10 -3.18
C LEU A 59 9.23 -8.65 -2.66
N ASP A 60 9.24 -9.85 -2.08
CA ASP A 60 10.46 -10.51 -1.58
C ASP A 60 11.43 -10.90 -2.69
N THR A 61 10.91 -11.21 -3.88
CA THR A 61 11.73 -11.57 -5.04
C THR A 61 12.48 -10.36 -5.60
N HIS A 62 11.87 -9.18 -5.55
CA HIS A 62 12.37 -8.00 -6.27
C HIS A 62 12.92 -6.88 -5.39
N LEU A 63 12.56 -6.82 -4.11
CA LEU A 63 12.99 -5.78 -3.17
C LEU A 63 13.96 -6.33 -2.13
N LEU A 64 14.90 -5.47 -1.70
CA LEU A 64 15.74 -5.80 -0.55
C LEU A 64 14.90 -5.80 0.74
N PRO A 65 15.25 -6.64 1.74
CA PRO A 65 14.51 -6.72 2.99
C PRO A 65 14.31 -5.35 3.68
N GLN A 66 15.35 -4.51 3.69
CA GLN A 66 15.31 -3.16 4.27
C GLN A 66 14.31 -2.23 3.57
N ASP A 67 14.14 -2.38 2.25
CA ASP A 67 13.23 -1.55 1.46
C ASP A 67 11.79 -1.98 1.74
N LYS A 68 11.56 -3.31 1.82
CA LYS A 68 10.28 -3.89 2.20
C LYS A 68 9.83 -3.42 3.59
N ASP A 69 10.70 -3.55 4.59
CA ASP A 69 10.39 -3.16 5.97
C ASP A 69 10.02 -1.66 6.07
N THR A 70 10.75 -0.82 5.34
CA THR A 70 10.50 0.63 5.29
C THR A 70 9.12 0.94 4.68
N ILE A 71 8.79 0.27 3.57
CA ILE A 71 7.51 0.46 2.88
C ILE A 71 6.35 -0.06 3.74
N MET A 72 6.46 -1.27 4.29
CA MET A 72 5.43 -1.91 5.11
C MET A 72 5.18 -1.17 6.43
N LYS A 73 6.24 -0.77 7.15
CA LYS A 73 6.13 -0.02 8.41
C LYS A 73 5.39 1.29 8.22
N THR A 74 5.69 2.02 7.14
CA THR A 74 5.02 3.30 6.85
C THR A 74 3.53 3.12 6.58
N ILE A 75 3.13 2.03 5.92
CA ILE A 75 1.71 1.75 5.68
C ILE A 75 0.99 1.43 6.99
N ALA A 76 1.61 0.64 7.87
CA ALA A 76 1.08 0.38 9.20
C ALA A 76 0.91 1.67 10.03
N ASP A 77 1.88 2.58 9.96
CA ASP A 77 1.80 3.90 10.58
C ASP A 77 0.68 4.76 9.96
N THR A 78 0.53 4.73 8.63
CA THR A 78 -0.56 5.42 7.91
C THR A 78 -1.94 4.91 8.33
N TYR A 79 -2.11 3.60 8.50
CA TYR A 79 -3.35 3.02 9.01
C TYR A 79 -3.63 3.42 10.47
N ARG A 80 -2.60 3.46 11.31
CA ARG A 80 -2.72 3.94 12.69
C ARG A 80 -3.20 5.39 12.73
N ASP A 81 -2.66 6.25 11.89
CA ASP A 81 -3.04 7.66 11.86
C ASP A 81 -4.43 7.88 11.26
N LYS A 82 -4.79 7.16 10.18
CA LYS A 82 -6.16 7.15 9.65
C LYS A 82 -7.18 6.68 10.69
N GLY A 83 -6.86 5.63 11.45
CA GLY A 83 -7.71 5.13 12.53
C GLY A 83 -7.92 6.16 13.64
N LYS A 84 -6.87 6.91 14.02
CA LYS A 84 -6.99 8.02 14.97
C LYS A 84 -7.91 9.13 14.47
N VAL A 85 -7.73 9.57 13.21
CA VAL A 85 -8.55 10.63 12.61
C VAL A 85 -10.02 10.21 12.57
N GLN A 86 -10.32 9.00 12.07
CA GLN A 86 -11.69 8.48 12.05
C GLN A 86 -12.29 8.38 13.46
N GLY A 87 -11.51 7.93 14.45
CA GLY A 87 -11.97 7.87 15.84
C GLY A 87 -12.32 9.25 16.41
N ILE A 88 -11.55 10.29 16.08
CA ILE A 88 -11.84 11.67 16.50
C ILE A 88 -13.12 12.19 15.84
N GLU A 89 -13.32 11.94 14.54
CA GLU A 89 -14.52 12.36 13.82
C GLU A 89 -15.79 11.70 14.35
N ILE A 90 -15.75 10.38 14.56
CA ILE A 90 -16.88 9.63 15.15
C ILE A 90 -17.18 10.16 16.56
N GLY A 91 -16.14 10.37 17.39
CA GLY A 91 -16.31 10.89 18.74
C GLY A 91 -16.93 12.29 18.80
N LYS A 92 -16.59 13.17 17.86
CA LYS A 92 -17.24 14.50 17.74
C LYS A 92 -18.70 14.37 17.34
N ALA A 93 -19.00 13.59 16.30
CA ALA A 93 -20.36 13.41 15.81
C ALA A 93 -21.29 12.77 16.86
N GLU A 94 -20.81 11.76 17.59
CA GLU A 94 -21.58 11.14 18.69
C GLU A 94 -21.75 12.06 19.90
N GLY A 95 -20.76 12.93 20.18
CA GLY A 95 -20.83 13.93 21.25
C GLY A 95 -21.84 15.03 20.94
N GLU A 96 -21.87 15.52 19.69
CA GLU A 96 -22.83 16.52 19.22
C GLU A 96 -24.26 15.97 19.17
N HIS A 97 -24.45 14.69 18.82
CA HIS A 97 -25.78 14.05 18.84
C HIS A 97 -26.34 13.79 20.25
N LYS A 98 -25.49 13.87 21.29
CA LYS A 98 -25.88 13.62 22.69
C LYS A 98 -26.02 14.90 23.54
N GLN A 99 -25.84 16.08 22.94
CA GLN A 99 -26.15 17.39 23.55
C GLN A 99 -27.56 17.85 23.19
#